data_AF-A0AAD7IBJ0-F1
#
_entry.id   AF-A0AAD7IBJ0-F1
#
_cell.length_a   1.000
_cell.length_b   1.000
_cell.length_c   1.000
_cell.angle_alpha   90.00
_cell.angle_beta   90.00
_cell.angle_gamma   90.00
#
_symmetry.space_group_name_H-M   'P 1'
#
loop_
_entity.id
_entity.type
_entity.pdbx_description
1 polymer ?
#
loop_
_entity_poly.entity_id
_entity_poly.type
_entity_poly.pdbx_seq_one_letter_code
_entity_poly.pdbx_strand_id
1 'polypeptide(L)'
;MGRVVLAGGVRQVSRVFPHLKPVQCWGCYRYGHTRARCRETLASCGGCGGAFHGIVCAETLTCVNCGGAHRADNPVCPRRKEIAEGLRQRAADLCRALDENSSYLPPSNRSPSLSPLSPSISLSTFTTDHTAPRLPERK
;
A
#
# COMPACT_ATOMS: atom_id res chain seq x y z
N MET A 1 -12.59 1.56 8.66
CA MET A 1 -12.43 2.72 9.57
C MET A 1 -12.37 2.15 10.97
N GLY A 2 -11.27 2.37 11.70
CA GLY A 2 -11.12 1.94 13.09
C GLY A 2 -11.41 3.06 14.08
N ARG A 3 -11.72 2.71 15.33
CA ARG A 3 -11.93 3.67 16.42
C ARG A 3 -10.88 3.46 17.50
N VAL A 4 -10.07 4.46 17.75
CA VAL A 4 -9.14 4.48 18.89
C VAL A 4 -9.72 5.40 19.95
N VAL A 5 -9.95 4.85 21.15
CA VAL A 5 -10.41 5.62 22.30
C VAL A 5 -9.18 6.17 23.01
N LEU A 6 -8.97 7.49 22.93
CA LEU A 6 -8.00 8.18 23.77
C LEU A 6 -8.72 8.74 25.00
N ALA A 7 -8.00 8.91 26.12
CA ALA A 7 -8.55 9.57 27.30
C ALA A 7 -9.00 11.00 26.92
N GLY A 8 -10.31 11.18 26.72
CA GLY A 8 -10.93 12.45 26.29
C GLY A 8 -11.59 12.46 24.91
N GLY A 9 -11.54 11.37 24.11
CA GLY A 9 -12.29 11.31 22.84
C GLY A 9 -11.99 10.11 21.94
N VAL A 10 -12.93 9.78 21.04
CA VAL A 10 -12.76 8.73 20.03
C VAL A 10 -12.11 9.34 18.78
N ARG A 11 -10.87 8.94 18.46
CA ARG A 11 -10.24 9.28 17.18
C ARG A 11 -10.57 8.19 16.16
N GLN A 12 -11.13 8.58 15.02
CA GLN A 12 -11.31 7.66 13.90
C GLN A 12 -9.96 7.46 13.21
N VAL A 13 -9.48 6.23 13.21
CA VAL A 13 -8.22 5.84 12.56
C VAL A 13 -8.53 5.13 11.26
N SER A 14 -8.10 5.70 10.15
CA SER A 14 -8.19 5.05 8.83
C SER A 14 -7.07 4.01 8.71
N ARG A 15 -7.42 2.73 8.80
CA ARG A 15 -6.49 1.61 8.52
C ARG A 15 -6.45 1.35 7.01
N VAL A 16 -5.25 1.28 6.44
CA VAL A 16 -5.02 0.97 5.01
C VAL A 16 -4.30 -0.37 4.90
N PHE A 17 -4.74 -1.22 3.98
CA PHE A 17 -4.14 -2.53 3.71
C PHE A 17 -3.62 -2.59 2.27
N PRO A 18 -2.37 -2.16 2.01
CA PRO A 18 -1.83 -2.07 0.64
C PRO A 18 -1.82 -3.40 -0.14
N HIS A 19 -1.84 -4.53 0.57
CA HIS A 19 -1.87 -5.89 0.01
C HIS A 19 -3.28 -6.35 -0.38
N LEU A 20 -4.34 -5.70 0.10
CA LEU A 20 -5.74 -5.99 -0.25
C LEU A 20 -6.23 -5.11 -1.40
N LYS A 21 -5.52 -5.18 -2.52
CA LYS A 21 -5.89 -4.50 -3.76
C LYS A 21 -5.92 -5.50 -4.92
N PRO A 22 -6.75 -5.29 -5.96
CA PRO A 22 -6.75 -6.14 -7.13
C PRO A 22 -5.36 -6.14 -7.77
N VAL A 23 -4.64 -7.25 -7.65
CA VAL A 23 -3.36 -7.45 -8.33
C VAL A 23 -3.66 -8.05 -9.69
N GLN A 24 -3.19 -7.41 -10.75
CA GLN A 24 -3.27 -7.92 -12.11
C GLN A 24 -1.87 -8.25 -12.61
N CYS A 25 -1.70 -9.46 -13.14
CA CYS A 25 -0.44 -9.86 -13.76
C CYS A 25 -0.29 -9.15 -15.10
N TRP A 26 0.78 -8.39 -15.32
CA TRP A 26 1.06 -7.78 -16.63
C TRP A 26 1.57 -8.76 -17.69
N GLY A 27 1.84 -10.03 -17.30
CA GLY A 27 2.22 -11.09 -18.24
C GLY A 27 1.01 -11.77 -18.87
N CYS A 28 0.09 -12.28 -18.06
CA CYS A 28 -1.09 -13.02 -18.54
C CYS A 28 -2.43 -12.29 -18.36
N TYR A 29 -2.40 -11.05 -17.85
CA TYR A 29 -3.57 -10.18 -17.59
C TYR A 29 -4.63 -10.72 -16.62
N ARG A 30 -4.41 -11.89 -16.01
CA ARG A 30 -5.29 -12.47 -14.98
C ARG A 30 -5.05 -11.82 -13.62
N TYR A 31 -6.09 -11.80 -12.80
CA TYR A 31 -6.01 -11.29 -11.44
C TYR A 31 -5.43 -12.31 -10.44
N GLY A 32 -4.94 -11.80 -9.30
CA GLY A 32 -4.56 -12.58 -8.12
C GLY A 32 -3.05 -12.81 -7.94
N HIS A 33 -2.22 -12.43 -8.91
CA HIS A 33 -0.77 -12.59 -8.82
C HIS A 33 -0.01 -11.53 -9.62
N THR A 34 1.24 -11.28 -9.24
CA THR A 34 2.16 -10.41 -9.98
C THR A 34 2.91 -11.21 -11.05
N ARG A 35 3.61 -10.52 -11.97
CA ARG A 35 4.45 -11.17 -13.00
C ARG A 35 5.47 -12.14 -12.40
N ALA A 36 6.08 -11.78 -11.27
CA ALA A 36 7.06 -12.62 -10.57
C ALA A 36 6.48 -13.96 -10.07
N ARG A 37 5.17 -14.06 -9.89
CA ARG A 37 4.47 -15.29 -9.48
C ARG A 37 3.63 -15.89 -10.60
N CYS A 38 3.82 -15.42 -11.84
CA CYS A 38 3.09 -15.93 -12.98
C CYS A 38 3.63 -17.30 -13.36
N ARG A 39 2.72 -18.26 -13.55
CA ARG A 39 3.05 -19.60 -14.05
C ARG A 39 3.13 -19.65 -15.58
N GLU A 40 2.63 -18.62 -16.25
CA GLU A 40 2.63 -18.55 -17.71
C GLU A 40 3.98 -18.01 -18.20
N THR A 41 4.66 -18.82 -18.99
CA THR A 41 5.97 -18.48 -19.57
C THR A 41 5.80 -17.42 -20.67
N LEU A 42 4.78 -17.58 -21.50
CA LEU A 42 4.50 -16.67 -22.61
C LEU A 42 3.68 -15.45 -22.14
N ALA A 43 3.90 -14.30 -22.76
CA ALA A 43 3.05 -13.15 -22.53
C ALA A 43 1.73 -13.32 -23.30
N SER A 44 0.63 -12.87 -22.70
CA SER A 44 -0.67 -12.79 -23.37
C SER A 44 -0.89 -11.39 -23.94
N CYS A 45 -1.68 -11.28 -25.00
CA CYS A 45 -2.17 -9.99 -25.47
C CYS A 45 -3.26 -9.47 -24.51
N GLY A 46 -3.10 -8.25 -24.00
CA GLY A 46 -4.13 -7.60 -23.18
C GLY A 46 -5.40 -7.22 -23.95
N GLY A 47 -5.36 -7.22 -25.29
CA GLY A 47 -6.49 -6.92 -26.16
C GLY A 47 -7.40 -8.12 -26.40
N CYS A 48 -6.86 -9.20 -26.97
CA CYS A 48 -7.63 -10.39 -27.40
C CYS A 48 -7.45 -11.62 -26.49
N GLY A 49 -6.52 -11.59 -25.53
CA GLY A 49 -6.26 -12.71 -24.63
C GLY A 49 -5.44 -13.86 -25.21
N GLY A 50 -5.10 -13.83 -26.50
CA GLY A 50 -4.20 -14.78 -27.15
C GLY A 50 -2.73 -14.56 -26.77
N ALA A 51 -1.82 -15.20 -27.51
CA ALA A 51 -0.39 -14.96 -27.36
C ALA A 51 -0.04 -13.50 -27.69
N PHE A 52 0.97 -12.96 -27.03
CA PHE A 52 1.47 -11.62 -27.31
C PHE A 52 1.98 -11.53 -28.77
N HIS A 53 1.44 -10.58 -29.53
CA HIS A 53 1.76 -10.36 -30.94
C HIS A 53 2.18 -8.90 -31.20
N GLY A 54 2.71 -8.21 -30.18
CA GLY A 54 3.08 -6.80 -30.24
C GLY A 54 2.14 -5.86 -29.46
N ILE A 55 2.43 -4.56 -29.55
CA ILE A 55 1.74 -3.51 -28.78
C ILE A 55 0.34 -3.24 -29.37
N VAL A 56 0.25 -3.24 -30.70
CA VAL A 56 -1.00 -3.03 -31.44
C VAL A 56 -1.68 -4.37 -31.65
N CYS A 57 -2.95 -4.46 -31.28
CA CYS A 57 -3.80 -5.63 -31.48
C CYS A 57 -4.82 -5.32 -32.56
N ALA A 58 -4.76 -6.08 -33.66
CA ALA A 58 -5.73 -6.01 -34.75
C ALA A 58 -6.93 -6.94 -34.53
N GLU A 59 -6.85 -7.80 -33.51
CA GLU A 59 -7.92 -8.74 -33.17
C GLU A 59 -9.06 -8.07 -32.40
N THR A 60 -10.23 -8.72 -32.41
CA THR A 60 -11.38 -8.28 -31.64
C THR A 60 -11.06 -8.27 -30.15
N LEU A 61 -11.30 -7.14 -29.48
CA LEU A 61 -11.08 -6.99 -28.04
C LEU A 61 -11.92 -8.01 -27.29
N THR A 62 -11.27 -8.86 -26.51
CA THR A 62 -11.91 -9.91 -25.71
C THR A 62 -11.17 -10.04 -24.38
N CYS A 63 -11.83 -9.63 -23.31
CA CYS A 63 -11.23 -9.59 -21.98
C CYS A 63 -11.00 -11.01 -21.44
N VAL A 64 -9.75 -11.36 -21.11
CA VAL A 64 -9.39 -12.69 -20.57
C VAL A 64 -10.09 -13.04 -19.24
N ASN A 65 -10.58 -12.01 -18.54
CA ASN A 65 -11.13 -12.14 -17.19
C ASN A 65 -12.66 -12.27 -17.18
N CYS A 66 -13.36 -11.74 -18.19
CA CYS A 66 -14.83 -11.74 -18.21
C CYS A 66 -15.45 -12.04 -19.59
N GLY A 67 -14.65 -12.16 -20.65
CA GLY A 67 -15.12 -12.38 -22.02
C GLY A 67 -15.72 -11.15 -22.71
N GLY A 68 -15.80 -10.00 -22.03
CA GLY A 68 -16.40 -8.78 -22.59
C GLY A 68 -15.55 -8.10 -23.67
N ALA A 69 -16.20 -7.28 -24.49
CA ALA A 69 -15.60 -6.53 -25.61
C ALA A 69 -14.75 -5.33 -25.15
N HIS A 70 -13.70 -5.59 -24.37
CA HIS A 70 -12.74 -4.60 -23.90
C HIS A 70 -11.38 -5.24 -23.59
N ARG A 71 -10.34 -4.41 -23.55
CA ARG A 71 -8.99 -4.84 -23.11
C ARG A 71 -9.01 -5.30 -21.64
N ALA A 72 -8.21 -6.29 -21.31
CA ALA A 72 -8.19 -6.91 -19.97
C ALA A 72 -7.79 -5.96 -18.83
N ASP A 73 -7.10 -4.85 -19.13
CA ASP A 73 -6.71 -3.79 -18.19
C ASP A 73 -7.77 -2.69 -18.02
N ASN A 74 -8.91 -2.78 -18.73
CA ASN A 74 -9.96 -1.76 -18.68
C ASN A 74 -10.57 -1.65 -17.26
N PRO A 75 -10.65 -0.44 -16.68
CA PRO A 75 -11.16 -0.24 -15.33
C PRO A 75 -12.64 -0.61 -15.14
N VAL A 76 -13.42 -0.63 -16.22
CA VAL A 76 -14.87 -0.92 -16.20
C VAL A 76 -15.16 -2.42 -16.15
N CYS A 77 -14.15 -3.28 -16.34
CA CYS A 77 -14.28 -4.74 -16.31
C CYS A 77 -15.07 -5.24 -15.08
N PRO A 78 -16.17 -6.00 -15.27
CA PRO A 78 -17.01 -6.47 -14.16
C PRO A 78 -16.22 -7.38 -13.20
N ARG A 79 -15.32 -8.21 -13.74
CA ARG A 79 -14.45 -9.07 -12.93
C ARG A 79 -13.51 -8.27 -12.02
N ARG A 80 -13.04 -7.11 -12.48
CA ARG A 80 -12.25 -6.18 -11.65
C ARG A 80 -13.06 -5.67 -10.47
N LYS A 81 -14.32 -5.30 -10.70
CA LYS A 81 -15.22 -4.78 -9.68
C LYS A 81 -15.53 -5.84 -8.63
N GLU A 82 -15.85 -7.06 -9.04
CA GLU A 82 -16.04 -8.22 -8.14
C GLU A 82 -14.83 -8.42 -7.21
N ILE A 83 -13.63 -8.51 -7.78
CA ILE A 83 -12.41 -8.75 -7.00
C ILE A 83 -12.14 -7.58 -6.06
N ALA A 84 -12.33 -6.36 -6.53
CA ALA A 84 -12.16 -5.17 -5.69
C ALA A 84 -13.14 -5.15 -4.51
N GLU A 85 -14.40 -5.57 -4.73
CA GLU A 85 -15.41 -5.67 -3.66
C GLU A 85 -15.02 -6.72 -2.63
N GLY A 86 -14.66 -7.93 -3.06
CA GLY A 86 -14.21 -8.98 -2.13
C GLY A 86 -13.00 -8.55 -1.29
N LEU A 87 -12.05 -7.80 -1.89
CA LEU A 87 -10.91 -7.28 -1.15
C LEU A 87 -11.27 -6.13 -0.20
N ARG A 88 -12.24 -5.28 -0.57
CA ARG A 88 -12.81 -4.26 0.34
C ARG A 88 -13.47 -4.91 1.55
N GLN A 89 -14.24 -5.98 1.34
CA GLN A 89 -14.87 -6.71 2.43
C GLN A 89 -13.81 -7.30 3.38
N ARG A 90 -12.78 -7.97 2.83
CA ARG A 90 -11.66 -8.49 3.65
C ARG A 90 -10.94 -7.40 4.43
N ALA A 91 -10.77 -6.21 3.84
CA ALA A 91 -10.18 -5.06 4.54
C ALA A 91 -11.08 -4.56 5.68
N ALA A 92 -12.40 -4.56 5.50
CA ALA A 92 -13.36 -4.21 6.54
C ALA A 92 -13.33 -5.24 7.69
N ASP A 93 -13.27 -6.53 7.38
CA ASP A 93 -13.19 -7.60 8.37
C ASP A 93 -11.90 -7.50 9.20
N LEU A 94 -10.77 -7.23 8.55
CA LEU A 94 -9.50 -7.01 9.25
C LEU A 94 -9.52 -5.74 10.11
N CYS A 95 -10.20 -4.67 9.68
CA CYS A 95 -10.40 -3.51 10.57
C CYS A 95 -11.14 -3.92 11.86
N ARG A 96 -12.26 -4.64 11.73
CA ARG A 96 -13.09 -5.07 12.86
C ARG A 96 -12.30 -5.92 13.84
N ALA A 97 -11.60 -6.95 13.34
CA ALA A 97 -10.77 -7.84 14.16
C ALA A 97 -9.67 -7.07 14.92
N LEU A 98 -9.06 -6.06 14.29
CA LEU A 98 -8.04 -5.25 14.95
C LEU A 98 -8.60 -4.27 15.98
N ASP A 99 -9.83 -3.81 15.83
CA ASP A 99 -10.50 -2.96 16.81
C ASP A 99 -10.92 -3.77 18.05
N GLU A 100 -11.46 -4.98 17.85
CA GLU A 100 -11.77 -5.94 18.93
C GLU A 100 -10.52 -6.30 19.74
N ASN A 101 -9.38 -6.48 19.10
CA ASN A 101 -8.12 -6.78 19.80
C ASN A 101 -7.50 -5.54 20.47
N SER A 102 -7.85 -4.33 20.02
CA SER A 102 -7.30 -3.07 20.55
C SER A 102 -7.99 -2.58 21.84
N SER A 103 -9.09 -3.21 22.26
CA SER A 103 -9.76 -2.87 23.53
C SER A 103 -9.00 -3.36 24.77
N TYR A 104 -7.95 -4.19 24.60
CA TYR A 104 -6.97 -4.45 25.65
C TYR A 104 -5.92 -3.32 25.67
N LEU A 105 -6.22 -2.23 26.38
CA LEU A 105 -5.20 -1.27 26.79
C LEU A 105 -4.58 -1.73 28.12
N PRO A 106 -3.24 -1.94 28.20
CA PRO A 106 -2.60 -2.19 29.49
C PRO A 106 -2.75 -0.95 30.40
N PRO A 107 -2.79 -1.12 31.74
CA PRO A 107 -2.96 -0.01 32.66
C PRO A 107 -1.83 1.00 32.50
N SER A 108 -2.20 2.27 32.28
CA SER A 108 -1.29 3.39 32.04
C SER A 108 -0.13 3.43 33.03
N ASN A 109 1.09 3.48 32.51
CA ASN A 109 2.25 3.92 33.26
C ASN A 109 2.02 5.39 33.65
N ARG A 110 1.69 5.65 34.92
CA ARG A 110 1.68 7.02 35.47
C ARG A 110 3.13 7.47 35.55
N SER A 111 3.57 8.29 34.61
CA SER A 111 4.76 9.12 34.84
C SER A 111 4.32 10.46 35.42
N PRO A 112 4.90 10.92 36.55
CA PRO A 112 4.48 12.13 37.24
C PRO A 112 4.83 13.39 36.43
N SER A 113 3.94 14.38 36.53
CA SER A 113 4.03 15.72 35.96
C SER A 113 5.42 16.35 36.13
N LEU A 114 6.06 16.70 35.02
CA LEU A 114 7.12 17.73 35.02
C LEU A 114 6.58 18.96 34.27
N SER A 115 6.30 20.00 35.05
CA SER A 115 5.87 21.32 34.60
C SER A 115 6.94 22.00 33.72
N PRO A 116 6.58 22.91 32.81
CA PRO A 116 7.54 23.61 31.97
C PRO A 116 8.10 24.83 32.70
N LEU A 117 9.43 24.92 32.79
CA LEU A 117 10.09 26.21 32.97
C LEU A 117 11.20 26.33 31.91
N SER A 118 11.11 27.40 31.15
CA SER A 118 12.16 28.00 30.33
C SER A 118 11.87 29.51 30.34
N PRO A 119 12.80 30.41 29.98
CA PRO A 119 14.23 30.24 29.70
C PRO A 119 15.12 31.31 30.39
N SER A 120 16.44 31.18 30.30
CA SER A 120 17.29 32.37 30.13
C SER A 120 18.60 31.99 29.44
N ILE A 121 18.73 32.50 28.21
CA ILE A 121 19.93 32.48 27.38
C ILE A 121 20.98 33.38 28.03
N SER A 122 22.25 32.97 27.98
CA SER A 122 23.36 33.93 27.85
C SER A 122 24.46 33.32 26.98
N LEU A 123 24.87 34.15 26.02
CA LEU A 123 25.75 33.89 24.90
C LEU A 123 27.21 34.20 25.29
N SER A 124 28.16 33.38 24.87
CA SER A 124 29.55 33.83 24.70
C SER A 124 30.33 32.92 23.74
N THR A 125 30.29 33.32 22.47
CA THR A 125 31.36 33.51 21.47
C THR A 125 32.73 32.79 21.52
N PHE A 126 33.10 32.31 20.31
CA PHE A 126 34.42 32.11 19.67
C PHE A 126 35.34 31.02 20.25
N THR A 127 35.96 30.11 19.49
CA THR A 127 36.64 30.26 18.20
C THR A 127 36.50 29.04 17.27
N THR A 128 36.61 29.30 15.98
CA THR A 128 36.80 28.35 14.87
C THR A 128 37.93 27.35 15.11
N ASP A 129 37.68 26.07 14.82
CA ASP A 129 38.70 25.25 14.17
C ASP A 129 38.04 24.35 13.11
N HIS A 130 38.48 24.58 11.89
CA HIS A 130 38.10 23.84 10.69
C HIS A 130 38.91 22.55 10.66
N THR A 131 38.26 21.38 10.66
CA THR A 131 38.77 20.22 9.90
C THR A 131 37.64 19.25 9.56
N ALA A 132 37.37 19.10 8.27
CA ALA A 132 36.78 17.91 7.65
C ALA A 132 37.42 17.78 6.25
N PRO A 133 37.40 16.62 5.58
CA PRO A 133 37.49 15.22 6.00
C PRO A 133 38.67 14.49 5.28
N ARG A 134 38.94 13.21 5.56
CA ARG A 134 39.71 12.34 4.62
C ARG A 134 38.86 11.14 4.19
N LEU A 135 38.50 11.14 2.91
CA LEU A 135 37.98 9.97 2.18
C LEU A 135 39.17 9.12 1.68
N PRO A 136 39.08 7.77 1.72
CA PRO A 136 40.07 6.89 1.12
C PRO A 136 39.89 6.75 -0.40
N GLU A 137 41.01 6.75 -1.13
CA GLU A 137 41.08 6.62 -2.59
C GLU A 137 40.66 5.23 -3.08
N ARG A 138 39.86 5.19 -4.15
CA ARG A 138 39.63 3.98 -4.95
C ARG A 138 40.59 4.00 -6.14
N LYS A 139 41.33 2.90 -6.33
CA LYS A 139 41.99 2.55 -7.61
C LYS A 139 40.96 2.14 -8.65
#